data_AF-A0AAU1BZJ0-F1
#
_entry.id   AF-A0AAU1BZJ0-F1
#
_cell.length_a   1.000
_cell.length_b   1.000
_cell.length_c   1.000
_cell.angle_alpha   90.00
_cell.angle_beta   90.00
_cell.angle_gamma   90.00
#
_symmetry.space_group_name_H-M   'P 1'
#
loop_
_entity.id
_entity.type
_entity.pdbx_description
1 polymer ?
#
loop_
_entity_poly.entity_id
_entity_poly.type
_entity_poly.pdbx_seq_one_letter_code
_entity_poly.pdbx_strand_id
1 'polypeptide(L)'
;MAWRNRDETRELAGIQLTHQATASLAGLLAERNVTRGQLAQLMGVSAGRVSQILSGDENLTLKSLASIASSLDASVEVRFFDAPLAGQPDRNEAGVPGGPAQPYVPSGR
;
A
#
# COMPACT_ATOMS: atom_id res chain seq x y z
N MET A 1 8.36 18.20 25.37
CA MET A 1 7.82 16.84 25.17
C MET A 1 7.21 16.60 23.77
N ALA A 2 7.34 17.52 22.79
CA ALA A 2 6.72 17.35 21.46
C ALA A 2 7.58 16.58 20.43
N TRP A 3 8.86 16.33 20.72
CA TRP A 3 9.79 15.69 19.78
C TRP A 3 9.65 14.17 19.72
N ARG A 4 9.10 13.53 20.77
CA ARG A 4 9.01 12.07 20.90
C ARG A 4 7.94 11.45 19.99
N ASN A 5 6.86 12.19 19.71
CA ASN A 5 5.73 11.71 18.89
C ASN A 5 6.05 11.71 17.39
N ARG A 6 6.86 12.66 16.90
CA ARG A 6 7.23 12.74 15.48
C ARG A 6 8.18 11.61 15.06
N ASP A 7 9.06 11.20 15.96
CA ASP A 7 9.98 10.07 15.69
C ASP A 7 9.23 8.74 15.68
N GLU A 8 8.38 8.53 16.69
CA GLU A 8 7.51 7.36 16.79
C GLU A 8 6.57 7.24 15.57
N THR A 9 5.99 8.35 15.11
CA THR A 9 5.15 8.35 13.90
C THR A 9 5.94 7.97 12.64
N ARG A 10 7.20 8.40 12.52
CA ARG A 10 8.06 8.05 11.38
C ARG A 10 8.47 6.58 11.42
N GLU A 11 8.80 6.06 12.59
CA GLU A 11 9.13 4.66 12.80
C GLU A 11 7.94 3.76 12.43
N LEU A 12 6.74 4.09 12.92
CA LEU A 12 5.50 3.39 12.57
C LEU A 12 5.21 3.45 11.06
N ALA A 13 5.40 4.61 10.42
CA ALA A 13 5.23 4.73 8.98
C ALA A 13 6.22 3.85 8.19
N GLY A 14 7.46 3.75 8.66
CA GLY A 14 8.47 2.85 8.10
C GLY A 14 8.09 1.38 8.23
N ILE A 15 7.66 0.96 9.43
CA ILE A 15 7.18 -0.39 9.71
C ILE A 15 6.00 -0.74 8.80
N GLN A 16 5.03 0.16 8.66
CA GLN A 16 3.85 -0.05 7.83
C GLN A 16 4.20 -0.18 6.34
N LEU A 17 5.14 0.64 5.85
CA LEU A 17 5.62 0.53 4.47
C LEU A 17 6.31 -0.81 4.22
N THR A 18 7.14 -1.26 5.15
CA THR A 18 7.80 -2.57 5.08
C THR A 18 6.76 -3.70 5.04
N HIS A 19 5.77 -3.69 5.94
CA HIS A 19 4.69 -4.69 5.92
C HIS A 19 3.88 -4.69 4.63
N GLN A 20 3.57 -3.52 4.07
CA GLN A 20 2.85 -3.42 2.80
C GLN A 20 3.67 -4.05 1.66
N ALA A 21 4.97 -3.75 1.61
CA ALA A 21 5.86 -4.31 0.59
C ALA A 21 5.99 -5.84 0.72
N THR A 22 6.16 -6.36 1.94
CA THR A 22 6.29 -7.81 2.16
C THR A 22 4.99 -8.56 1.90
N ALA A 23 3.83 -7.97 2.25
CA ALA A 23 2.52 -8.53 1.92
C ALA A 23 2.28 -8.58 0.41
N SER A 24 2.60 -7.51 -0.31
CA SER A 24 2.50 -7.47 -1.78
C SER A 24 3.41 -8.53 -2.44
N LEU A 25 4.65 -8.67 -1.96
CA LEU A 25 5.56 -9.72 -2.42
C LEU A 25 5.02 -11.13 -2.13
N ALA A 26 4.49 -11.37 -0.92
CA ALA A 26 3.91 -12.66 -0.57
C ALA A 26 2.71 -13.01 -1.49
N GLY A 27 1.88 -12.02 -1.83
CA GLY A 27 0.81 -12.17 -2.81
C GLY A 27 1.33 -12.58 -4.19
N LEU A 28 2.33 -11.87 -4.71
CA LEU A 28 2.97 -12.19 -5.98
C LEU A 28 3.55 -13.60 -6.03
N LEU A 29 4.21 -14.03 -4.95
CA LEU A 29 4.76 -15.39 -4.84
C LEU A 29 3.64 -16.44 -4.86
N ALA A 30 2.55 -16.21 -4.14
CA ALA A 30 1.39 -17.10 -4.13
C ALA A 30 0.73 -17.19 -5.52
N GLU A 31 0.50 -16.06 -6.18
CA GLU A 31 -0.05 -15.99 -7.55
C GLU A 31 0.79 -16.78 -8.56
N ARG A 32 2.12 -16.73 -8.41
CA ARG A 32 3.06 -17.41 -9.30
C ARG A 32 3.44 -18.83 -8.86
N ASN A 33 2.85 -19.34 -7.77
CA ASN A 33 3.21 -20.63 -7.15
C ASN A 33 4.72 -20.77 -6.84
N VAL A 34 5.37 -19.65 -6.49
CA VAL A 34 6.79 -19.62 -6.11
C VAL A 34 6.92 -19.72 -4.60
N THR A 35 7.63 -20.73 -4.14
CA THR A 35 7.93 -20.91 -2.71
C THR A 35 9.07 -19.99 -2.26
N ARG A 36 9.17 -19.74 -0.95
CA ARG A 36 10.29 -18.99 -0.35
C ARG A 36 11.65 -19.63 -0.66
N GLY A 37 11.72 -20.96 -0.70
CA GLY A 37 12.93 -21.70 -1.06
C GLY A 37 13.32 -21.48 -2.51
N GLN A 38 12.36 -21.49 -3.44
CA GLN A 38 12.62 -21.17 -4.85
C GLN A 38 13.05 -19.72 -5.03
N LEU A 39 12.43 -18.77 -4.33
CA LEU A 39 12.89 -17.37 -4.34
C LEU A 39 14.34 -17.25 -3.87
N ALA A 40 14.72 -17.97 -2.80
CA ALA A 40 16.09 -17.99 -2.31
C ALA A 40 17.08 -18.49 -3.38
N GLN A 41 16.70 -19.54 -4.11
CA GLN A 41 17.50 -20.05 -5.24
C GLN A 41 17.61 -19.05 -6.38
N LEU A 42 16.49 -18.42 -6.79
CA LEU A 42 16.46 -17.41 -7.85
C LEU A 42 17.28 -16.16 -7.51
N MET A 43 17.37 -15.82 -6.22
CA MET A 43 18.17 -14.71 -5.72
C MET A 43 19.63 -15.09 -5.43
N GLY A 44 19.97 -16.39 -5.40
CA GLY A 44 21.29 -16.85 -4.97
C GLY A 44 21.60 -16.55 -3.50
N VAL A 45 20.60 -16.57 -2.61
CA VAL A 45 20.74 -16.28 -1.18
C VAL A 45 20.22 -17.42 -0.30
N SER A 46 20.45 -17.33 1.01
CA SER A 46 19.93 -18.32 1.96
C SER A 46 18.41 -18.19 2.18
N ALA A 47 17.74 -19.30 2.47
CA ALA A 47 16.32 -19.31 2.84
C ALA A 47 16.02 -18.50 4.12
N GLY A 48 17.00 -18.43 5.04
CA GLY A 48 16.93 -17.57 6.23
C GLY A 48 16.83 -16.09 5.84
N ARG A 49 17.64 -15.64 4.88
CA ARG A 49 17.61 -14.26 4.39
C ARG A 49 16.26 -13.92 3.73
N VAL A 50 15.69 -14.84 2.95
CA VAL A 50 14.34 -14.63 2.37
C VAL A 50 13.27 -14.55 3.47
N SER A 51 13.38 -15.37 4.51
CA SER A 51 12.46 -15.31 5.64
C SER A 51 12.55 -13.96 6.37
N GLN A 52 13.75 -13.45 6.64
CA GLN A 52 13.96 -12.14 7.26
C GLN A 52 13.32 -11.01 6.45
N ILE A 53 13.56 -11.00 5.13
CA ILE A 53 12.94 -10.05 4.19
C ILE A 53 11.41 -10.11 4.29
N LEU A 54 10.81 -11.31 4.29
CA LEU A 54 9.35 -11.47 4.30
C LEU A 54 8.70 -11.23 5.67
N SER A 55 9.43 -11.41 6.76
CA SER A 55 8.94 -11.11 8.12
C SER A 55 8.67 -9.62 8.32
N GLY A 56 9.32 -8.75 7.54
CA GLY A 56 9.21 -7.28 7.67
C GLY A 56 9.88 -6.71 8.92
N ASP A 57 10.56 -7.56 9.69
CA ASP A 57 11.30 -7.22 10.91
C ASP A 57 12.74 -6.73 10.58
N GLU A 58 13.23 -7.05 9.38
CA GLU A 58 14.48 -6.49 8.87
C GLU A 58 14.25 -5.20 8.09
N ASN A 59 15.29 -4.36 8.06
CA ASN A 59 15.32 -3.13 7.28
C ASN A 59 15.34 -3.44 5.77
N LEU A 60 14.15 -3.62 5.19
CA LEU A 60 13.95 -3.83 3.77
C LEU A 60 14.44 -2.61 2.98
N THR A 61 15.37 -2.82 2.05
CA THR A 61 15.92 -1.75 1.23
C THR A 61 15.35 -1.77 -0.19
N LEU A 62 15.38 -0.62 -0.87
CA LEU A 62 15.07 -0.54 -2.30
C LEU A 62 15.97 -1.46 -3.13
N LYS A 63 17.23 -1.65 -2.73
CA LYS A 63 18.17 -2.58 -3.37
C LYS A 63 17.67 -4.02 -3.26
N SER A 64 17.17 -4.41 -2.08
CA SER A 64 16.57 -5.73 -1.87
C SER A 64 15.34 -5.94 -2.75
N LEU A 65 14.43 -4.94 -2.80
CA LEU A 65 13.25 -4.98 -3.66
C LEU A 65 13.61 -5.11 -5.15
N ALA A 66 14.60 -4.34 -5.62
CA ALA A 66 15.06 -4.42 -7.00
C ALA A 66 15.67 -5.79 -7.33
N SER A 67 16.44 -6.36 -6.40
CA SER A 67 17.01 -7.71 -6.55
C SER A 67 15.91 -8.77 -6.65
N ILE A 68 14.90 -8.70 -5.79
CA ILE A 68 13.76 -9.63 -5.79
C ILE A 68 12.99 -9.52 -7.11
N ALA A 69 12.68 -8.30 -7.53
CA ALA A 69 11.95 -8.03 -8.75
C ALA A 69 12.70 -8.54 -9.99
N SER A 70 14.01 -8.29 -10.07
CA SER A 70 14.85 -8.82 -11.14
C SER A 70 14.89 -10.34 -11.15
N SER A 71 14.98 -11.00 -9.99
CA SER A 71 14.98 -12.47 -9.87
C SER A 71 13.63 -13.10 -10.26
N LEU A 72 12.53 -12.34 -10.14
CA LEU A 72 11.19 -12.79 -10.48
C LEU A 72 10.74 -12.32 -11.87
N ASP A 73 11.57 -11.58 -12.62
CA ASP A 73 11.13 -10.88 -13.84
C ASP A 73 9.84 -10.06 -13.59
N ALA A 74 9.91 -9.23 -12.55
CA ALA A 74 8.84 -8.35 -12.10
C ALA A 74 9.33 -6.90 -12.03
N SER A 75 8.39 -5.97 -11.89
CA SER A 75 8.68 -4.54 -11.72
C SER A 75 8.18 -4.05 -10.36
N VAL A 76 8.88 -3.08 -9.79
CA VAL A 76 8.49 -2.38 -8.55
C VAL A 76 8.19 -0.94 -8.89
N GLU A 77 7.04 -0.46 -8.42
CA GLU A 77 6.64 0.93 -8.56
C GLU A 77 6.48 1.57 -7.17
N VAL A 78 7.04 2.77 -7.00
CA VAL A 78 6.89 3.56 -5.77
C VAL A 78 6.12 4.83 -6.12
N ARG A 79 4.99 5.05 -5.42
CA ARG A 79 4.15 6.24 -5.59
C ARG A 79 4.04 6.98 -4.26
N PHE A 80 4.11 8.31 -4.34
CA PHE A 80 3.78 9.21 -3.22
C PHE A 80 2.40 9.81 -3.48
N PHE A 81 1.61 9.92 -2.42
CA PHE A 81 0.29 10.53 -2.43
C PHE A 81 0.12 11.38 -1.18
N ASP A 82 -0.74 12.40 -1.25
CA ASP A 82 -1.05 13.21 -0.09
C ASP A 82 -1.72 12.34 0.98
N ALA A 83 -1.29 12.50 2.23
CA ALA A 83 -1.95 11.83 3.34
C ALA A 83 -3.42 12.26 3.36
N PRO A 84 -4.37 11.32 3.58
CA PRO A 84 -5.77 11.69 3.72
C PRO A 84 -5.87 12.76 4.79
N LEU A 85 -6.41 13.93 4.45
CA LEU A 85 -6.74 14.95 5.43
C LEU A 85 -7.67 14.26 6.45
N ALA A 86 -7.14 13.99 7.65
CA ALA A 86 -7.91 13.35 8.70
C ALA A 86 -9.15 14.21 8.98
N GLY A 87 -10.32 13.74 8.54
CA GLY A 87 -11.60 14.41 8.77
C GLY A 87 -12.40 14.86 7.55
N GLN A 88 -12.15 14.37 6.34
CA GLN A 88 -13.15 14.56 5.26
C GLN A 88 -14.02 13.30 5.15
N PRO A 89 -15.27 13.32 5.67
CA PRO A 89 -16.20 12.22 5.43
C PRO A 89 -16.37 12.05 3.92
N ASP A 90 -16.49 10.79 3.53
CA ASP A 90 -16.65 10.31 2.17
C ASP A 90 -17.62 11.22 1.38
N ARG A 91 -17.09 12.01 0.44
CA ARG A 91 -17.92 12.85 -0.45
C ARG A 91 -18.69 12.03 -1.49
N ASN A 92 -18.64 10.69 -1.44
CA ASN A 92 -19.42 9.82 -2.30
C ASN A 92 -20.84 9.54 -1.79
N GLU A 93 -21.37 10.34 -0.86
CA GLU A 93 -22.83 10.40 -0.59
C GLU A 93 -23.56 11.40 -1.51
N ALA A 94 -22.92 11.95 -2.54
CA ALA A 94 -23.60 12.74 -3.58
C ALA A 94 -24.25 11.85 -4.65
N GLY A 95 -25.03 10.86 -4.24
CA GLY A 95 -26.10 10.29 -5.04
C GLY A 95 -27.31 11.22 -4.97
N VAL A 96 -27.32 12.28 -5.78
CA VAL A 96 -28.51 13.13 -5.96
C VAL A 96 -29.45 12.45 -6.96
N PRO A 97 -30.69 12.12 -6.56
CA PRO A 97 -31.80 12.26 -7.47
C PRO A 97 -32.85 13.18 -6.84
N GLY A 98 -32.94 14.42 -7.33
CA GLY A 98 -33.94 15.36 -6.85
C GLY A 98 -33.66 16.79 -7.32
N GLY A 99 -33.69 17.01 -8.63
CA GLY A 99 -33.76 18.38 -9.16
C GLY A 99 -35.09 19.06 -8.74
N PRO A 100 -35.14 20.40 -8.64
CA PRO A 100 -36.31 21.09 -8.13
C PRO A 100 -37.47 21.02 -9.13
N ALA A 101 -38.54 20.31 -8.78
CA ALA A 101 -39.82 20.44 -9.46
C ALA A 101 -40.49 21.74 -9.00
N GLN A 102 -40.32 22.81 -9.81
CA GLN A 102 -41.11 24.02 -9.66
C GLN A 102 -42.59 23.71 -9.92
N PRO A 103 -43.53 24.05 -9.02
CA PRO A 103 -44.94 23.96 -9.32
C PRO A 103 -45.35 25.10 -10.26
N TYR A 104 -45.87 24.73 -11.42
CA TYR A 104 -46.51 25.60 -12.40
C TYR A 104 -47.70 26.36 -11.80
N VAL A 105 -47.71 27.70 -11.95
CA VAL A 105 -48.85 28.57 -11.62
C VAL A 105 -49.58 28.99 -12.90
N PRO A 106 -50.86 28.61 -13.12
CA PRO A 106 -51.70 29.28 -14.10
C PRO A 106 -52.49 30.42 -13.45
N SER A 107 -52.31 31.63 -13.98
CA SER A 107 -53.00 32.86 -13.58
C SER A 107 -54.44 32.93 -14.12
N GLY A 108 -55.37 33.47 -13.32
CA GLY A 108 -56.69 33.99 -13.73
C GLY A 108 -57.87 33.07 -13.37
N ARG A 109 -58.97 33.55 -12.79
CA ARG A 109 -59.64 34.85 -12.90
C ARG A 109 -60.38 35.20 -11.60
#